data_AF-A0A1I5UU98-F1
#
_entry.id   AF-A0A1I5UU98-F1
#
_cell.length_a   1.000
_cell.length_b   1.000
_cell.length_c   1.000
_cell.angle_alpha   90.00
_cell.angle_beta   90.00
_cell.angle_gamma   90.00
#
_symmetry.space_group_name_H-M   'P 1'
#
loop_
_entity.id
_entity.type
_entity.pdbx_description
1 polymer ?
#
loop_
_entity_poly.entity_id
_entity_poly.type
_entity_poly.pdbx_seq_one_letter_code
_entity_poly.pdbx_strand_id
1 'polypeptide(L)'
;QRLEAVAPKGTILWEDYDEFLAQAETEIDAEEFHETGLARFAAFDLQFLLTGHRYYVYSEELDEISPAELCCHTLLIDDGSRHRSYCLLLLSHVDVDEADLREQAAKYGLEDEIDALLRYLETHGEVDDDRLPEWDEFQELAADYEVPLPQ
;
A
#
# COMPACT_ATOMS: atom_id res chain seq x y z
N GLN A 1 -17.01 1.99 -17.57
CA GLN A 1 -17.89 3.16 -17.75
C GLN A 1 -17.69 4.23 -16.67
N ARG A 2 -17.49 3.88 -15.38
CA ARG A 2 -17.27 4.85 -14.30
C ARG A 2 -15.92 5.57 -14.39
N LEU A 3 -14.80 4.83 -14.44
CA LEU A 3 -13.47 5.42 -14.60
C LEU A 3 -13.34 6.27 -15.86
N GLU A 4 -13.80 5.78 -17.02
CA GLU A 4 -13.71 6.52 -18.30
C GLU A 4 -14.41 7.89 -18.28
N ALA A 5 -15.46 8.05 -17.46
CA ALA A 5 -16.19 9.31 -17.34
C ALA A 5 -15.38 10.39 -16.60
N VAL A 6 -14.48 10.00 -15.70
CA VAL A 6 -13.70 10.92 -14.84
C VAL A 6 -12.21 10.95 -15.20
N ALA A 7 -11.69 9.85 -15.74
CA ALA A 7 -10.33 9.68 -16.24
C ALA A 7 -10.36 8.85 -17.53
N PRO A 8 -10.60 9.47 -18.70
CA PRO A 8 -10.71 8.77 -19.99
C PRO A 8 -9.47 7.97 -20.41
N LYS A 9 -8.30 8.30 -19.85
CA LYS A 9 -7.03 7.60 -20.05
C LYS A 9 -6.61 6.76 -18.84
N GLY A 10 -7.51 6.59 -17.86
CA GLY A 10 -7.23 5.80 -16.68
C GLY A 10 -7.06 4.33 -17.03
N THR A 11 -6.27 3.63 -16.23
CA THR A 11 -6.03 2.19 -16.36
C THR A 11 -6.52 1.50 -15.09
N ILE A 12 -7.29 0.43 -15.23
CA ILE A 12 -7.65 -0.45 -14.11
C ILE A 12 -6.45 -1.38 -13.86
N LEU A 13 -5.98 -1.41 -12.61
CA LEU A 13 -4.87 -2.27 -12.16
C LEU A 13 -5.37 -3.55 -11.51
N TRP A 14 -6.51 -3.47 -10.81
CA TRP A 14 -7.20 -4.58 -10.17
C TRP A 14 -8.70 -4.27 -10.14
N GLU A 15 -9.54 -5.29 -10.22
CA GLU A 15 -11.00 -5.16 -10.15
C GLU A 15 -11.63 -6.38 -9.47
N ASP A 16 -12.69 -6.13 -8.73
CA ASP A 16 -13.68 -7.11 -8.29
C ASP A 16 -15.08 -6.66 -8.77
N TYR A 17 -16.15 -7.22 -8.23
CA TYR A 17 -17.52 -7.01 -8.69
C TYR A 17 -18.00 -5.56 -8.59
N ASP A 18 -17.66 -4.86 -7.49
CA ASP A 18 -18.14 -3.51 -7.14
C ASP A 18 -17.02 -2.53 -6.80
N GLU A 19 -15.77 -2.99 -6.74
CA GLU A 19 -14.59 -2.21 -6.42
C GLU A 19 -13.51 -2.35 -7.51
N PHE A 20 -12.74 -1.28 -7.75
CA PHE A 20 -11.54 -1.40 -8.58
C PHE A 20 -10.45 -0.41 -8.18
N LEU A 21 -9.20 -0.82 -8.39
CA LEU A 21 -8.02 0.03 -8.26
C LEU A 21 -7.64 0.58 -9.64
N ALA A 22 -7.48 1.89 -9.75
CA ALA A 22 -7.18 2.58 -10.98
C ALA A 22 -5.99 3.51 -10.87
N GLN A 23 -5.25 3.61 -11.97
CA GLN A 23 -4.23 4.62 -12.23
C GLN A 23 -4.83 5.74 -13.09
N ALA A 24 -4.52 7.00 -12.77
CA ALA A 24 -4.90 8.17 -13.53
C ALA A 24 -3.73 9.15 -13.72
N GLU A 25 -3.76 9.93 -14.81
CA GLU A 25 -2.81 11.04 -15.06
C GLU A 25 -3.20 12.34 -14.35
N THR A 26 -4.47 12.47 -13.97
CA THR A 26 -5.04 13.68 -13.39
C THR A 26 -5.79 13.36 -12.12
N GLU A 27 -6.02 14.40 -11.31
CA GLU A 27 -6.90 14.32 -10.16
C GLU A 27 -8.30 13.85 -10.57
N ILE A 28 -8.85 12.92 -9.79
CA ILE A 28 -10.26 12.55 -9.82
C ILE A 28 -10.89 13.17 -8.58
N ASP A 29 -11.85 14.07 -8.79
CA ASP A 29 -12.66 14.70 -7.74
C ASP A 29 -14.09 14.15 -7.86
N ALA A 30 -14.27 12.94 -7.34
CA ALA A 30 -15.55 12.22 -7.34
C ALA A 30 -15.67 11.44 -6.02
N GLU A 31 -16.88 11.43 -5.46
CA GLU A 31 -17.15 10.98 -4.08
C GLU A 31 -16.74 9.51 -3.85
N GLU A 32 -16.97 8.65 -4.83
CA GLU A 32 -16.67 7.21 -4.75
C GLU A 32 -15.23 6.87 -5.15
N PHE A 33 -14.37 7.86 -5.40
CA PHE A 33 -12.97 7.67 -5.79
C PHE A 33 -12.03 8.15 -4.67
N HIS A 34 -11.42 7.20 -3.97
CA HIS A 34 -10.53 7.48 -2.86
C HIS A 34 -9.08 7.33 -3.34
N GLU A 35 -8.30 8.43 -3.30
CA GLU A 35 -6.88 8.36 -3.67
C GLU A 35 -6.12 7.47 -2.68
N THR A 36 -5.21 6.64 -3.20
CA THR A 36 -4.52 5.56 -2.49
C THR A 36 -3.03 5.47 -2.91
N GLY A 37 -2.34 4.44 -2.44
CA GLY A 37 -0.92 4.19 -2.69
C GLY A 37 -0.01 5.17 -1.97
N LEU A 38 1.24 5.28 -2.42
CA LEU A 38 2.29 6.05 -1.73
C LEU A 38 1.94 7.53 -1.46
N ALA A 39 1.01 8.13 -2.22
CA ALA A 39 0.56 9.49 -1.97
C ALA A 39 -0.10 9.65 -0.59
N ARG A 40 -0.81 8.62 -0.10
CA ARG A 40 -1.53 8.66 1.17
C ARG A 40 -0.68 8.32 2.39
N PHE A 41 0.55 7.84 2.19
CA PHE A 41 1.49 7.61 3.29
C PHE A 41 1.87 8.92 4.00
N ALA A 42 1.74 10.07 3.32
CA ALA A 42 1.98 11.38 3.92
C ALA A 42 1.01 11.71 5.09
N ALA A 43 -0.14 11.03 5.19
CA ALA A 43 -1.03 11.15 6.35
C ALA A 43 -0.42 10.54 7.64
N PHE A 44 0.61 9.71 7.49
CA PHE A 44 1.37 9.06 8.57
C PHE A 44 2.81 9.58 8.63
N ASP A 45 3.02 10.83 8.20
CA ASP A 45 4.34 11.49 8.16
C ASP A 45 5.41 10.80 7.26
N LEU A 46 5.00 9.84 6.42
CA LEU A 46 5.85 9.13 5.46
C LEU A 46 5.76 9.76 4.06
N GLN A 47 6.70 10.64 3.72
CA GLN A 47 6.68 11.41 2.46
C GLN A 47 7.64 10.85 1.41
N PHE A 48 7.08 10.34 0.30
CA PHE A 48 7.86 9.76 -0.80
C PHE A 48 7.91 10.64 -2.05
N LEU A 49 8.94 10.42 -2.88
CA LEU A 49 8.96 10.94 -4.24
C LEU A 49 7.99 10.14 -5.12
N LEU A 50 6.85 10.75 -5.43
CA LEU A 50 5.82 10.14 -6.26
C LEU A 50 6.17 10.23 -7.74
N THR A 51 5.68 9.25 -8.50
CA THR A 51 5.64 9.35 -9.97
C THR A 51 4.54 10.34 -10.36
N GLY A 52 4.50 10.77 -11.63
CA GLY A 52 3.42 11.63 -12.12
C GLY A 52 2.03 10.95 -12.19
N HIS A 53 1.93 9.71 -11.73
CA HIS A 53 0.69 8.95 -11.70
C HIS A 53 0.01 9.07 -10.34
N ARG A 54 -1.33 9.06 -10.39
CA ARG A 54 -2.19 9.01 -9.21
C ARG A 54 -2.94 7.69 -9.19
N TYR A 55 -3.23 7.20 -8.01
CA TYR A 55 -3.92 5.94 -7.81
C TYR A 55 -5.17 6.16 -7.00
N TYR A 56 -6.25 5.49 -7.38
CA TYR A 56 -7.56 5.61 -6.76
C TYR A 56 -8.17 4.23 -6.59
N VAL A 57 -8.75 3.96 -5.43
CA VAL A 57 -9.73 2.87 -5.30
C VAL A 57 -11.12 3.47 -5.52
N TYR A 58 -11.91 2.84 -6.37
CA TYR A 58 -13.33 3.13 -6.52
C TYR A 58 -14.12 2.16 -5.66
N SER A 59 -15.00 2.67 -4.80
CA SER A 59 -15.97 1.85 -4.04
C SER A 59 -17.18 2.71 -3.65
N GLU A 60 -18.37 2.11 -3.64
CA GLU A 60 -19.59 2.78 -3.16
C GLU A 60 -19.79 2.64 -1.64
N GLU A 61 -19.09 1.70 -1.02
CA GLU A 61 -19.25 1.35 0.40
C GLU A 61 -18.11 1.91 1.27
N LEU A 62 -17.03 2.38 0.64
CA LEU A 62 -15.85 2.86 1.33
C LEU A 62 -16.01 4.33 1.73
N ASP A 63 -15.81 4.65 3.01
CA ASP A 63 -15.76 6.03 3.47
C ASP A 63 -14.31 6.56 3.48
N GLU A 64 -13.36 5.75 3.95
CA GLU A 64 -11.94 6.08 4.09
C GLU A 64 -11.08 4.82 3.95
N ILE A 65 -9.89 4.98 3.38
CA ILE A 65 -8.91 3.90 3.23
C ILE A 65 -8.19 3.69 4.56
N SER A 66 -8.34 2.49 5.13
CA SER A 66 -7.58 2.08 6.32
C SER A 66 -6.09 1.87 6.00
N PRO A 67 -5.18 1.91 7.01
CA PRO A 67 -3.77 1.56 6.81
C PRO A 67 -3.57 0.14 6.23
N ALA A 68 -4.44 -0.82 6.60
CA ALA A 68 -4.42 -2.18 6.08
C ALA A 68 -4.72 -2.22 4.58
N GLU A 69 -5.78 -1.53 4.15
CA GLU A 69 -6.11 -1.39 2.73
C GLU A 69 -5.03 -0.62 1.97
N LEU A 70 -4.48 0.43 2.56
CA LEU A 70 -3.41 1.23 1.96
C LEU A 70 -2.15 0.39 1.69
N CYS A 71 -1.79 -0.49 2.62
CA CYS A 71 -0.71 -1.46 2.46
C CYS A 71 -1.00 -2.39 1.26
N CYS A 72 -2.20 -2.98 1.21
CA CYS A 72 -2.60 -3.87 0.12
C CYS A 72 -2.64 -3.17 -1.25
N HIS A 73 -3.24 -1.98 -1.33
CA HIS A 73 -3.28 -1.16 -2.53
C HIS A 73 -1.87 -0.84 -3.05
N THR A 74 -0.93 -0.58 -2.14
CA THR A 74 0.46 -0.27 -2.52
C THR A 74 1.16 -1.47 -3.16
N LEU A 75 0.94 -2.67 -2.63
CA LEU A 75 1.47 -3.91 -3.21
C LEU A 75 0.79 -4.30 -4.52
N LEU A 76 -0.52 -4.04 -4.67
CA LEU A 76 -1.22 -4.24 -5.94
C LEU A 76 -0.70 -3.31 -7.05
N ILE A 77 -0.28 -2.09 -6.71
CA ILE A 77 0.31 -1.15 -7.66
C ILE A 77 1.66 -1.67 -8.16
N ASP A 78 2.51 -2.13 -7.24
CA ASP A 78 3.85 -2.66 -7.52
C ASP A 78 4.32 -3.42 -6.27
N ASP A 79 4.64 -4.71 -6.42
CA ASP A 79 5.09 -5.60 -5.34
C ASP A 79 6.63 -5.67 -5.24
N GLY A 80 7.34 -4.81 -5.96
CA GLY A 80 8.79 -4.75 -5.96
C GLY A 80 9.38 -4.26 -4.65
N SER A 81 10.70 -4.46 -4.50
CA SER A 81 11.42 -4.24 -3.24
C SER A 81 11.16 -2.89 -2.59
N ARG A 82 11.15 -1.81 -3.37
CA ARG A 82 10.87 -0.46 -2.85
C ARG A 82 9.48 -0.33 -2.22
N HIS A 83 8.45 -0.86 -2.87
CA HIS A 83 7.08 -0.75 -2.37
C HIS A 83 6.84 -1.63 -1.15
N ARG A 84 7.48 -2.81 -1.11
CA ARG A 84 7.54 -3.65 0.09
C ARG A 84 8.20 -2.93 1.26
N SER A 85 9.36 -2.30 1.05
CA SER A 85 10.03 -1.52 2.10
C SER A 85 9.16 -0.38 2.62
N TYR A 86 8.40 0.29 1.75
CA TYR A 86 7.46 1.32 2.19
C TYR A 86 6.27 0.75 2.97
N CYS A 87 5.74 -0.40 2.57
CA CYS A 87 4.73 -1.11 3.37
C CYS A 87 5.28 -1.50 4.75
N LEU A 88 6.52 -1.99 4.83
CA LEU A 88 7.19 -2.27 6.11
C LEU A 88 7.32 -1.02 6.99
N LEU A 89 7.64 0.15 6.41
CA LEU A 89 7.65 1.41 7.14
C LEU A 89 6.27 1.73 7.73
N LEU A 90 5.20 1.62 6.92
CA LEU A 90 3.84 1.86 7.39
C LEU A 90 3.45 0.92 8.54
N LEU A 91 3.69 -0.39 8.37
CA LEU A 91 3.38 -1.40 9.37
C LEU A 91 4.23 -1.27 10.65
N SER A 92 5.41 -0.67 10.55
CA SER A 92 6.26 -0.39 11.71
C SER A 92 5.89 0.92 12.41
N HIS A 93 5.29 1.87 11.67
CA HIS A 93 4.99 3.22 12.16
C HIS A 93 3.56 3.34 12.70
N VAL A 94 2.63 2.58 12.14
CA VAL A 94 1.20 2.61 12.45
C VAL A 94 0.80 1.31 13.13
N ASP A 95 0.03 1.41 14.21
CA ASP A 95 -0.55 0.24 14.88
C ASP A 95 -1.71 -0.32 14.03
N VAL A 96 -1.36 -1.25 13.13
CA VAL A 96 -2.31 -1.95 12.26
C VAL A 96 -2.65 -3.29 12.88
N ASP A 97 -3.93 -3.57 13.07
CA ASP A 97 -4.37 -4.88 13.52
C ASP A 97 -4.01 -5.95 12.49
N GLU A 98 -3.28 -6.99 12.93
CA GLU A 98 -2.77 -8.04 12.07
C GLU A 98 -3.88 -8.91 11.47
N ALA A 99 -5.00 -9.08 12.18
CA ALA A 99 -6.15 -9.82 11.67
C ALA A 99 -6.88 -9.03 10.59
N ASP A 100 -7.08 -7.72 10.81
CA ASP A 100 -7.64 -6.81 9.82
C ASP A 100 -6.74 -6.76 8.56
N LEU A 101 -5.42 -6.69 8.73
CA LEU A 101 -4.47 -6.70 7.61
C LEU A 101 -4.57 -8.00 6.79
N ARG A 102 -4.67 -9.16 7.44
CA ARG A 102 -4.85 -10.45 6.74
C ARG A 102 -6.21 -10.57 6.07
N GLU A 103 -7.27 -10.02 6.66
CA GLU A 103 -8.59 -9.98 6.02
C GLU A 103 -8.54 -9.17 4.73
N GLN A 104 -7.90 -7.99 4.75
CA GLN A 104 -7.69 -7.19 3.54
C GLN A 104 -6.78 -7.91 2.53
N ALA A 105 -5.72 -8.57 2.99
CA ALA A 105 -4.85 -9.36 2.12
C ALA A 105 -5.65 -10.42 1.34
N ALA A 106 -6.54 -11.13 2.02
CA ALA A 106 -7.40 -12.15 1.41
C ALA A 106 -8.38 -11.55 0.39
N LYS A 107 -8.92 -10.36 0.64
CA LYS A 107 -9.76 -9.63 -0.32
C LYS A 107 -9.01 -9.36 -1.63
N TYR A 108 -7.75 -8.93 -1.54
CA TYR A 108 -6.95 -8.53 -2.70
C TYR A 108 -6.10 -9.66 -3.31
N GLY A 109 -6.06 -10.85 -2.69
CA GLY A 109 -5.23 -11.98 -3.13
C GLY A 109 -3.74 -11.77 -2.85
N LEU A 110 -3.41 -11.14 -1.73
CA LEU A 110 -2.06 -10.76 -1.30
C LEU A 110 -1.62 -11.47 0.01
N GLU A 111 -2.23 -12.61 0.32
CA GLU A 111 -1.98 -13.31 1.59
C GLU A 111 -0.50 -13.66 1.78
N ASP A 112 0.14 -14.22 0.75
CA ASP A 112 1.54 -14.63 0.79
C ASP A 112 2.47 -13.41 0.95
N GLU A 113 2.17 -12.30 0.26
CA GLU A 113 2.92 -11.05 0.35
C GLU A 113 2.83 -10.44 1.75
N ILE A 114 1.63 -10.34 2.31
CA ILE A 114 1.40 -9.78 3.64
C ILE A 114 2.03 -10.66 4.73
N ASP A 115 1.87 -11.98 4.65
CA ASP A 115 2.51 -12.90 5.59
C ASP A 115 4.04 -12.81 5.53
N ALA A 116 4.62 -12.58 4.34
CA ALA A 116 6.06 -12.35 4.21
C ALA A 116 6.51 -11.05 4.89
N LEU A 117 5.75 -9.95 4.77
CA LEU A 117 6.07 -8.68 5.44
C LEU A 117 5.95 -8.80 6.97
N LEU A 118 4.88 -9.42 7.46
CA LEU A 118 4.68 -9.64 8.89
C LEU A 118 5.79 -10.50 9.49
N ARG A 119 6.12 -11.61 8.82
CA ARG A 119 7.21 -12.48 9.25
C ARG A 119 8.55 -11.76 9.24
N TYR A 120 8.81 -10.92 8.23
CA TYR A 120 10.03 -10.14 8.15
C TYR A 120 10.21 -9.22 9.36
N LEU A 121 9.14 -8.53 9.77
CA LEU A 121 9.16 -7.68 10.96
C LEU A 121 9.33 -8.49 12.24
N GLU A 122 8.64 -9.63 12.35
CA GLU A 122 8.72 -10.52 13.51
C GLU A 122 10.13 -11.12 13.70
N THR A 123 10.76 -11.54 12.60
CA THR A 123 12.05 -12.24 12.63
C THR A 123 13.24 -11.33 12.39
N HIS A 124 13.04 -10.02 12.30
CA HIS A 124 14.08 -9.04 11.97
C HIS A 124 14.87 -9.43 10.71
N GLY A 125 14.14 -9.75 9.65
CA GLY A 125 14.70 -10.05 8.33
C GLY A 125 15.10 -11.50 8.07
N GLU A 126 14.87 -12.45 8.98
CA GLU A 126 15.10 -13.87 8.72
C GLU A 126 13.98 -14.48 7.84
N VAL A 127 13.87 -14.00 6.59
CA VAL A 127 12.92 -14.46 5.57
C VAL A 127 13.66 -14.69 4.24
N ASP A 128 13.32 -15.77 3.55
CA ASP A 128 13.87 -16.11 2.22
C ASP A 128 12.97 -15.51 1.13
N ASP A 129 13.01 -14.18 0.97
CA ASP A 129 12.35 -13.43 -0.12
C ASP A 129 13.32 -12.36 -0.64
N ASP A 130 13.78 -12.52 -1.88
CA ASP A 130 14.77 -11.65 -2.54
C ASP A 130 14.23 -10.25 -2.87
N ARG A 131 12.92 -10.03 -2.70
CA ARG A 131 12.30 -8.71 -2.83
C ARG A 131 12.33 -7.93 -1.52
N LEU A 132 12.63 -8.57 -0.38
CA LEU A 132 12.75 -7.86 0.89
C LEU A 132 14.19 -7.35 1.09
N PRO A 133 14.36 -6.13 1.66
CA PRO A 133 15.70 -5.62 1.95
C PRO A 133 16.36 -6.43 3.07
N GLU A 134 17.70 -6.41 3.12
CA GLU A 134 18.41 -6.89 4.31
C GLU A 134 17.96 -6.08 5.55
N TRP A 135 17.98 -6.69 6.74
CA TRP A 135 17.47 -6.03 7.95
C TRP A 135 18.18 -4.70 8.24
N ASP A 136 19.52 -4.68 8.14
CA ASP A 136 20.31 -3.47 8.36
C ASP A 136 19.95 -2.35 7.35
N GLU A 137 19.64 -2.70 6.10
CA GLU A 137 19.21 -1.74 5.08
C GLU A 137 17.81 -1.18 5.40
N PHE A 138 16.91 -2.01 5.91
CA PHE A 138 15.61 -1.56 6.38
C PHE A 138 15.71 -0.68 7.62
N GLN A 139 16.63 -0.96 8.54
CA GLN A 139 16.88 -0.11 9.71
C GLN A 139 17.39 1.28 9.30
N GLU A 140 18.30 1.35 8.32
CA GLU A 140 18.75 2.63 7.76
C GLU A 140 17.58 3.40 7.13
N LEU A 141 16.75 2.73 6.34
CA LEU A 141 15.56 3.33 5.75
C LEU A 141 14.58 3.83 6.83
N ALA A 142 14.31 3.04 7.87
CA ALA A 142 13.43 3.44 8.96
C ALA A 142 13.98 4.67 9.69
N ALA A 143 15.29 4.74 9.91
CA ALA A 143 15.93 5.91 10.50
C ALA A 143 15.81 7.16 9.63
N ASP A 144 15.96 7.04 8.30
CA ASP A 144 15.79 8.15 7.35
C ASP A 144 14.37 8.75 7.37
N TYR A 145 13.37 7.93 7.68
CA TYR A 145 11.96 8.32 7.81
C TYR A 145 11.51 8.52 9.27
N GLU A 146 12.45 8.52 10.22
CA GLU A 146 12.18 8.72 11.66
C GLU A 146 11.21 7.68 12.26
N VAL A 147 11.14 6.49 11.68
CA VAL A 147 10.31 5.37 12.15
C VAL A 147 11.08 4.57 13.21
N PRO A 148 10.58 4.48 14.45
CA PRO A 148 11.23 3.71 15.50
C PRO A 148 11.00 2.21 15.32
N LEU A 149 12.08 1.44 15.21
CA LEU A 149 12.01 -0.02 15.22
C LEU A 149 12.30 -0.60 16.61
N PRO A 150 11.68 -1.73 16.98
CA PRO A 150 12.09 -2.48 18.17
C PRO A 150 13.55 -2.93 18.05
N GLN A 151 14.25 -2.98 19.19
CA GLN A 151 15.64 -3.43 19.29
C GLN A 151 15.75 -4.93 19.56
#